data_AF-A0A1R2CB17-F1
#
_entry.id   AF-A0A1R2CB17-F1
#
_cell.length_a   1.000
_cell.length_b   1.000
_cell.length_c   1.000
_cell.angle_alpha   90.00
_cell.angle_beta   90.00
_cell.angle_gamma   90.00
#
_symmetry.space_group_name_H-M   'P 1'
#
loop_
_entity.id
_entity.type
_entity.pdbx_description
1 polymer ?
#
loop_
_entity_poly.entity_id
_entity_poly.type
_entity_poly.pdbx_seq_one_letter_code
_entity_poly.pdbx_strand_id
1 'polypeptide(L)'
;MKKVQHEDISYFYDPIMKNRIKEEEITIKVETEDSEDKSKIDRILPKKTEISNFKYFLILAIAIGMKTWQPIAVGMSKKPDGTYSYNKTTMVILVELSKLAFCICAFTCQYFSTPSNDRIYLYNLPFRQSLHFIVPSILYGIANTMVYVGISFINPALFHVFGNIRIMTAGVLYRFIMKRPQTDLQWLALMMLTSGAILSSPNGKTEVKQGENGFYGLIASVIMCVTSSSSSIYTEINYKKTQQLSIFFQNIVLYVYGIIINCLWLLYSDSDHLMNNGLFSGFDASAVHVLISQAAMGISLSFIFKYLDNIVYVIAFTISMFLSAILSVFMFEFQFDIQFTCALFIVTAAIYLYYREKILDKIGITIKEAIW
;
A
#
# COMPACT_ATOMS: atom_id res chain seq x y z
N MET A 1 -52.26 45.49 25.16
CA MET A 1 -52.44 45.43 26.63
C MET A 1 -53.29 44.22 26.99
N LYS A 2 -52.68 43.15 27.49
CA LYS A 2 -53.24 42.20 28.47
C LYS A 2 -52.08 41.34 28.96
N LYS A 3 -51.65 41.64 30.19
CA LYS A 3 -50.64 40.90 30.95
C LYS A 3 -51.21 39.51 31.26
N VAL A 4 -50.48 38.46 30.92
CA VAL A 4 -50.70 37.14 31.50
C VAL A 4 -49.94 37.11 32.82
N GLN A 5 -50.65 36.70 33.87
CA GLN A 5 -50.24 36.74 35.27
C GLN A 5 -49.02 35.85 35.53
N HIS A 6 -48.10 36.42 36.32
CA HIS A 6 -47.20 35.65 37.16
C HIS A 6 -48.04 34.84 38.16
N GLU A 7 -47.90 33.52 38.15
CA GLU A 7 -48.13 32.72 39.33
C GLU A 7 -46.78 32.21 39.84
N ASP A 8 -46.52 32.56 41.09
CA ASP A 8 -45.39 32.13 41.90
C ASP A 8 -45.48 30.62 42.13
N ILE A 9 -44.46 29.88 41.69
CA ILE A 9 -44.10 28.59 42.28
C ILE A 9 -42.61 28.62 42.57
N SER A 10 -42.27 29.27 43.68
CA SER A 10 -41.03 29.01 44.40
C SER A 10 -41.20 27.77 45.29
N TYR A 11 -40.13 26.96 45.34
CA TYR A 11 -39.87 25.82 46.24
C TYR A 11 -40.19 24.42 45.70
N PHE A 12 -39.28 23.89 44.87
CA PHE A 12 -38.37 22.80 45.27
C PHE A 12 -37.16 22.83 44.31
N TYR A 13 -36.15 23.64 44.64
CA TYR A 13 -34.87 23.67 43.92
C TYR A 13 -34.02 22.48 44.42
N ASP A 14 -34.13 21.35 43.72
CA ASP A 14 -33.30 20.17 43.98
C ASP A 14 -31.88 20.40 43.41
N PRO A 15 -30.80 20.39 44.22
CA PRO A 15 -29.42 20.51 43.75
C PRO A 15 -29.05 19.45 42.70
N ILE A 16 -29.74 18.30 42.73
CA ILE A 16 -29.51 17.18 41.82
C ILE A 16 -29.94 17.53 40.39
N MET A 17 -31.04 18.27 40.22
CA MET A 17 -31.51 18.72 38.90
C MET A 17 -30.56 19.72 38.26
N LYS A 18 -29.95 20.62 39.04
CA LYS A 18 -28.96 21.59 38.52
C LYS A 18 -27.66 20.94 38.07
N ASN A 19 -27.26 19.86 38.75
CA ASN A 19 -26.11 19.06 38.34
C ASN A 19 -26.42 18.20 37.11
N ARG A 20 -27.62 17.62 37.00
CA ARG A 20 -28.05 16.91 35.79
C ARG A 20 -28.16 17.81 34.57
N ILE A 21 -28.72 19.01 34.70
CA ILE A 21 -28.80 19.97 33.59
C ILE A 21 -27.40 20.44 33.18
N LYS A 22 -26.47 20.62 34.14
CA LYS A 22 -25.06 20.90 33.81
C LYS A 22 -24.36 19.71 33.17
N GLU A 23 -24.57 18.49 33.64
CA GLU A 23 -24.01 17.28 33.05
C GLU A 23 -24.58 17.05 31.64
N GLU A 24 -25.88 17.25 31.42
CA GLU A 24 -26.53 17.21 30.11
C GLU A 24 -26.00 18.32 29.20
N GLU A 25 -25.87 19.57 29.66
CA GLU A 25 -25.27 20.66 28.87
C GLU A 25 -23.79 20.39 28.54
N ILE A 26 -23.02 19.81 29.46
CA ILE A 26 -21.62 19.41 29.21
C ILE A 26 -21.58 18.24 28.22
N THR A 27 -22.47 17.25 28.36
CA THR A 27 -22.54 16.08 27.48
C THR A 27 -22.97 16.49 26.08
N ILE A 28 -23.97 17.37 25.95
CA ILE A 28 -24.41 17.94 24.67
C ILE A 28 -23.30 18.79 24.06
N LYS A 29 -22.57 19.60 24.84
CA LYS A 29 -21.43 20.38 24.34
C LYS A 29 -20.30 19.48 23.82
N VAL A 30 -19.93 18.45 24.59
CA VAL A 30 -18.90 17.46 24.20
C VAL A 30 -19.36 16.69 22.96
N GLU A 31 -20.61 16.26 22.87
CA GLU A 31 -21.17 15.61 21.67
C GLU A 31 -21.20 16.55 20.46
N THR A 32 -21.54 17.83 20.64
CA THR A 32 -21.54 18.81 19.55
C THR A 32 -20.13 19.14 19.07
N GLU A 33 -19.14 19.31 19.97
CA GLU A 33 -17.73 19.53 19.61
C GLU A 33 -17.13 18.28 18.93
N ASP A 34 -17.38 17.08 19.47
CA ASP A 34 -16.97 15.82 18.85
C ASP A 34 -17.65 15.60 17.50
N SER A 35 -18.92 16.03 17.33
CA SER A 35 -19.63 15.91 16.06
C SER A 35 -19.12 16.89 15.00
N GLU A 36 -18.76 18.11 15.39
CA GLU A 36 -18.16 19.08 14.47
C GLU A 36 -16.75 18.66 14.05
N ASP A 37 -15.92 18.20 14.99
CA ASP A 37 -14.58 17.72 14.68
C ASP A 37 -14.60 16.37 13.96
N LYS A 38 -15.50 15.43 14.30
CA LYS A 38 -15.77 14.25 13.47
C LYS A 38 -16.23 14.65 12.08
N SER A 39 -17.07 15.69 11.92
CA SER A 39 -17.50 16.14 10.60
C SER A 39 -16.37 16.77 9.78
N LYS A 40 -15.42 17.48 10.42
CA LYS A 40 -14.22 18.02 9.76
C LYS A 40 -13.22 16.91 9.42
N ILE A 41 -13.08 15.91 10.28
CA ILE A 41 -12.23 14.72 10.07
C ILE A 41 -12.81 13.80 8.99
N ASP A 42 -14.13 13.57 8.97
CA ASP A 42 -14.84 12.80 7.95
C ASP A 42 -14.89 13.51 6.59
N ARG A 43 -14.73 14.84 6.55
CA ARG A 43 -14.50 15.58 5.29
C ARG A 43 -13.08 15.38 4.74
N ILE A 44 -12.10 15.08 5.60
CA ILE A 44 -10.71 14.82 5.23
C ILE A 44 -10.51 13.32 4.91
N LEU A 45 -11.26 12.45 5.59
CA LEU A 45 -11.20 11.01 5.43
C LEU A 45 -12.13 10.54 4.29
N PRO A 46 -11.66 9.63 3.44
CA PRO A 46 -12.49 9.15 2.35
C PRO A 46 -13.67 8.30 2.83
N LYS A 47 -14.88 8.61 2.35
CA LYS A 47 -16.07 7.78 2.52
C LYS A 47 -15.79 6.37 2.00
N LYS A 48 -15.91 5.37 2.88
CA LYS A 48 -15.75 3.95 2.55
C LYS A 48 -16.89 3.54 1.62
N THR A 49 -16.59 3.25 0.36
CA THR A 49 -17.58 2.73 -0.59
C THR A 49 -17.92 1.31 -0.17
N GLU A 50 -19.20 0.99 0.03
CA GLU A 50 -19.63 -0.38 0.31
C GLU A 50 -19.44 -1.23 -0.96
N ILE A 51 -18.35 -1.99 -0.99
CA ILE A 51 -18.05 -2.91 -2.07
C ILE A 51 -18.68 -4.25 -1.73
N SER A 52 -19.39 -4.86 -2.68
CA SER A 52 -19.89 -6.23 -2.53
C SER A 52 -18.74 -7.18 -2.18
N ASN A 53 -18.99 -8.11 -1.25
CA ASN A 53 -18.01 -9.12 -0.82
C ASN A 53 -17.35 -9.86 -1.99
N PHE A 54 -18.09 -10.10 -3.08
CA PHE A 54 -17.55 -10.71 -4.30
C PHE A 54 -16.46 -9.86 -4.94
N LYS A 55 -16.70 -8.55 -5.13
CA LYS A 55 -15.72 -7.62 -5.70
C LYS A 55 -14.50 -7.46 -4.78
N TYR A 56 -14.72 -7.45 -3.47
CA TYR A 56 -13.62 -7.42 -2.48
C TYR A 56 -12.69 -8.63 -2.67
N PHE A 57 -13.27 -9.83 -2.69
CA PHE A 57 -12.50 -11.07 -2.87
C PHE A 57 -11.80 -11.11 -4.23
N LEU A 58 -12.48 -10.70 -5.30
CA LEU A 58 -11.91 -10.67 -6.65
C LEU A 58 -10.68 -9.75 -6.74
N ILE A 59 -10.77 -8.53 -6.20
CA ILE A 59 -9.63 -7.58 -6.19
C ILE A 59 -8.46 -8.19 -5.43
N LEU A 60 -8.71 -8.79 -4.26
CA LEU A 60 -7.69 -9.40 -3.43
C LEU A 60 -7.03 -10.61 -4.12
N ALA A 61 -7.83 -11.50 -4.71
CA ALA A 61 -7.34 -12.69 -5.40
C ALA A 61 -6.47 -12.33 -6.61
N ILE A 62 -6.92 -11.37 -7.43
CA ILE A 62 -6.14 -10.89 -8.59
C ILE A 62 -4.81 -10.29 -8.11
N ALA A 63 -4.84 -9.43 -7.10
CA ALA A 63 -3.62 -8.78 -6.62
C ALA A 63 -2.63 -9.77 -5.99
N ILE A 64 -3.12 -10.75 -5.21
CA ILE A 64 -2.27 -11.81 -4.66
C ILE A 64 -1.68 -12.67 -5.79
N GLY A 65 -2.49 -13.07 -6.77
CA GLY A 65 -2.03 -13.86 -7.92
C GLY A 65 -0.96 -13.14 -8.73
N MET A 66 -1.20 -11.88 -9.11
CA MET A 66 -0.23 -11.08 -9.87
C MET A 66 1.04 -10.81 -9.06
N LYS A 67 0.92 -10.56 -7.75
CA LYS A 67 2.08 -10.33 -6.90
C LYS A 67 2.89 -11.60 -6.67
N THR A 68 2.23 -12.75 -6.64
CA THR A 68 2.86 -14.08 -6.54
C THR A 68 3.63 -14.43 -7.82
N TRP A 69 3.06 -14.12 -8.98
CA TRP A 69 3.66 -14.40 -10.29
C TRP A 69 4.89 -13.54 -10.58
N GLN A 70 4.87 -12.24 -10.26
CA GLN A 70 5.95 -11.29 -10.58
C GLN A 70 7.37 -11.78 -10.23
N PRO A 71 7.70 -12.25 -9.00
CA PRO A 71 9.05 -12.72 -8.67
C PRO A 71 9.42 -14.02 -9.40
N ILE A 72 8.45 -14.88 -9.72
CA ILE A 72 8.69 -16.12 -10.48
C ILE A 72 9.09 -15.79 -11.92
N ALA A 73 8.39 -14.85 -12.56
CA ALA A 73 8.75 -14.37 -13.90
C ALA A 73 10.17 -13.78 -13.92
N VAL A 74 10.54 -12.99 -12.91
CA VAL A 74 11.90 -12.46 -12.77
C VAL A 74 12.92 -13.60 -12.56
N GLY A 75 12.59 -14.59 -11.73
CA GLY A 75 13.43 -15.77 -11.51
C GLY A 75 13.69 -16.58 -12.79
N MET A 76 12.65 -16.81 -13.59
CA MET A 76 12.74 -17.51 -14.88
C MET A 76 13.57 -16.76 -15.92
N SER A 77 13.61 -15.42 -15.85
CA SER A 77 14.38 -14.60 -16.79
C SER A 77 15.90 -14.59 -16.51
N LYS A 78 16.34 -15.24 -15.44
CA LYS A 78 17.75 -15.28 -15.04
C LYS A 78 18.50 -16.33 -15.88
N LYS A 79 19.62 -15.93 -16.49
CA LYS A 79 20.48 -16.84 -17.26
C LYS A 79 21.25 -17.81 -16.34
N PRO A 80 21.82 -18.91 -16.89
CA PRO A 80 22.72 -19.79 -16.14
C PRO A 80 23.88 -19.06 -15.47
N ASP A 81 24.40 -18.01 -16.11
CA ASP A 81 25.48 -17.15 -15.59
C ASP A 81 25.03 -16.20 -14.47
N GLY A 82 23.74 -16.21 -14.13
CA GLY A 82 23.14 -15.37 -13.10
C GLY A 82 22.86 -13.93 -13.52
N THR A 83 23.15 -13.57 -14.77
CA THR A 83 22.89 -12.25 -15.37
C THR A 83 21.50 -12.19 -16.03
N TYR A 84 21.05 -10.97 -16.32
CA TYR A 84 19.82 -10.72 -17.08
C TYR A 84 20.19 -10.23 -18.49
N SER A 85 19.43 -10.64 -19.51
CA SER A 85 19.63 -10.11 -20.88
C SER A 85 19.37 -8.61 -20.97
N TYR A 86 18.40 -8.11 -20.19
CA TYR A 86 17.88 -6.76 -20.29
C TYR A 86 18.47 -5.83 -19.22
N ASN A 87 18.57 -4.55 -19.55
CA ASN A 87 18.94 -3.51 -18.58
C ASN A 87 17.79 -3.25 -17.59
N LYS A 88 18.09 -3.29 -16.29
CA LYS A 88 17.10 -3.13 -15.21
C LYS A 88 16.54 -1.71 -15.14
N THR A 89 17.36 -0.69 -15.38
CA THR A 89 16.95 0.73 -15.39
C THR A 89 15.95 0.98 -16.51
N THR A 90 16.23 0.48 -17.72
CA THR A 90 15.31 0.63 -18.86
C THR A 90 14.03 -0.16 -18.70
N MET A 91 14.10 -1.36 -18.10
CA MET A 91 12.92 -2.17 -17.79
C MET A 91 11.90 -1.40 -16.93
N VAL A 92 12.35 -0.59 -15.96
CA VAL A 92 11.45 0.22 -15.12
C VAL A 92 10.63 1.21 -15.95
N ILE A 93 11.25 1.88 -16.93
CA ILE A 93 10.55 2.83 -17.82
C ILE A 93 9.58 2.10 -18.75
N LEU A 94 9.99 0.96 -19.33
CA LEU A 94 9.12 0.15 -20.19
C LEU A 94 7.89 -0.36 -19.41
N VAL A 95 8.06 -0.73 -18.14
CA VAL A 95 6.95 -1.12 -17.26
C VAL A 95 5.97 0.04 -17.05
N GLU A 96 6.46 1.25 -16.76
CA GLU A 96 5.57 2.42 -16.61
C GLU A 96 4.85 2.78 -17.91
N LEU A 97 5.54 2.74 -19.06
CA LEU A 97 4.93 2.96 -20.37
C LEU A 97 3.86 1.92 -20.69
N SER A 98 4.11 0.64 -20.37
CA SER A 98 3.14 -0.44 -20.59
C SER A 98 1.90 -0.28 -19.71
N LYS A 99 2.09 0.10 -18.44
CA LYS A 99 0.98 0.40 -17.53
C LYS A 99 0.16 1.61 -18.01
N LEU A 100 0.83 2.65 -18.49
CA LEU A 100 0.20 3.83 -19.07
C LEU A 100 -0.64 3.45 -20.31
N ALA A 101 -0.06 2.72 -21.25
CA ALA A 101 -0.74 2.25 -22.45
C ALA A 101 -1.99 1.43 -22.10
N PHE A 102 -1.87 0.46 -21.18
CA PHE A 102 -3.00 -0.32 -20.70
C PHE A 102 -4.10 0.56 -20.10
N CYS A 103 -3.74 1.51 -19.24
CA CYS A 103 -4.73 2.38 -18.60
C CYS A 103 -5.40 3.34 -19.59
N ILE A 104 -4.68 3.84 -20.61
CA ILE A 104 -5.28 4.62 -21.70
C ILE A 104 -6.29 3.77 -22.47
N CYS A 105 -5.93 2.54 -22.86
CA CYS A 105 -6.83 1.64 -23.55
C CYS A 105 -8.08 1.32 -22.72
N ALA A 106 -7.89 0.91 -21.46
CA ALA A 106 -9.00 0.59 -20.55
C ALA A 106 -9.88 1.81 -20.24
N PHE A 107 -9.29 2.99 -20.05
CA PHE A 107 -10.02 4.24 -19.86
C PHE A 107 -10.83 4.60 -21.11
N THR A 108 -10.25 4.44 -22.30
CA THR A 108 -10.94 4.71 -23.57
C THR A 108 -12.14 3.78 -23.75
N CYS A 109 -11.99 2.48 -23.48
CA CYS A 109 -13.11 1.54 -23.47
C CYS A 109 -14.19 1.97 -22.47
N GLN A 110 -13.81 2.31 -21.24
CA GLN A 110 -14.75 2.77 -20.21
C GLN A 110 -15.47 4.05 -20.63
N TYR A 111 -14.76 5.01 -21.23
CA TYR A 111 -15.30 6.28 -21.69
C TYR A 111 -16.38 6.08 -22.75
N PHE A 112 -16.15 5.19 -23.73
CA PHE A 112 -17.13 4.88 -24.76
C PHE A 112 -18.32 4.07 -24.24
N SER A 113 -18.12 3.17 -23.28
CA SER A 113 -19.21 2.42 -22.66
C SER A 113 -20.08 3.26 -21.71
N THR A 114 -19.58 4.40 -21.24
CA THR A 114 -20.31 5.26 -20.29
C THR A 114 -21.22 6.25 -21.03
N PRO A 115 -22.47 6.45 -20.60
CA PRO A 115 -23.38 7.45 -21.16
C PRO A 115 -22.77 8.87 -21.13
N SER A 116 -23.04 9.68 -22.15
CA SER A 116 -22.41 11.00 -22.33
C SER A 116 -22.53 11.92 -21.11
N ASN A 117 -23.64 11.86 -20.38
CA ASN A 117 -23.90 12.71 -19.21
C ASN A 117 -22.97 12.41 -18.03
N ASP A 118 -22.51 11.16 -17.90
CA ASP A 118 -21.70 10.71 -16.75
C ASP A 118 -20.19 10.74 -17.04
N ARG A 119 -19.79 10.96 -18.29
CA ARG A 119 -18.38 10.96 -18.71
C ARG A 119 -17.54 11.99 -17.98
N ILE A 120 -18.13 13.13 -17.61
CA ILE A 120 -17.40 14.20 -16.91
C ILE A 120 -16.85 13.72 -15.57
N TYR A 121 -17.57 12.86 -14.84
CA TYR A 121 -17.11 12.33 -13.55
C TYR A 121 -15.91 11.38 -13.68
N LEU A 122 -15.64 10.83 -14.88
CA LEU A 122 -14.54 9.90 -15.07
C LEU A 122 -13.16 10.59 -15.05
N TYR A 123 -13.08 11.85 -15.51
CA TYR A 123 -11.81 12.55 -15.74
C TYR A 123 -11.73 13.97 -15.16
N ASN A 124 -12.79 14.50 -14.53
CA ASN A 124 -12.81 15.85 -13.98
C ASN A 124 -11.92 16.00 -12.73
N LEU A 125 -10.61 16.01 -12.95
CA LEU A 125 -9.59 16.25 -11.94
C LEU A 125 -8.97 17.63 -12.18
N PRO A 126 -9.14 18.59 -11.27
CA PRO A 126 -8.50 19.89 -11.41
C PRO A 126 -6.98 19.75 -11.30
N PHE A 127 -6.24 20.51 -12.12
CA PHE A 127 -4.78 20.45 -12.20
C PHE A 127 -4.09 20.58 -10.83
N ARG A 128 -4.56 21.48 -9.96
CA ARG A 128 -4.00 21.63 -8.61
C ARG A 128 -4.13 20.36 -7.76
N GLN A 129 -5.19 19.58 -7.95
CA GLN A 129 -5.33 18.27 -7.30
C GLN A 129 -4.43 17.22 -7.95
N SER A 130 -4.27 17.24 -9.28
CA SER A 130 -3.37 16.29 -9.97
C SER A 130 -1.91 16.43 -9.50
N LEU A 131 -1.45 17.62 -9.12
CA LEU A 131 -0.10 17.83 -8.57
C LEU A 131 0.19 16.98 -7.31
N HIS A 132 -0.83 16.60 -6.54
CA HIS A 132 -0.64 15.74 -5.37
C HIS A 132 -0.18 14.32 -5.74
N PHE A 133 -0.37 13.89 -6.99
CA PHE A 133 0.12 12.62 -7.50
C PHE A 133 1.63 12.64 -7.81
N ILE A 134 2.27 13.81 -7.85
CA ILE A 134 3.73 13.90 -8.02
C ILE A 134 4.45 13.34 -6.78
N VAL A 135 3.91 13.59 -5.58
CA VAL A 135 4.49 13.13 -4.30
C VAL A 135 4.68 11.60 -4.27
N PRO A 136 3.64 10.76 -4.50
CA PRO A 136 3.83 9.32 -4.53
C PRO A 136 4.76 8.86 -5.66
N SER A 137 4.77 9.53 -6.82
CA SER A 137 5.68 9.21 -7.93
C SER A 137 7.15 9.46 -7.60
N ILE A 138 7.47 10.59 -6.94
CA ILE A 138 8.84 10.88 -6.46
C ILE A 138 9.26 9.84 -5.42
N LEU A 139 8.40 9.57 -4.43
CA LEU A 139 8.67 8.58 -3.38
C LEU A 139 8.88 7.18 -3.96
N TYR A 140 8.10 6.80 -4.98
CA TYR A 140 8.24 5.52 -5.68
C TYR A 140 9.56 5.46 -6.47
N GLY A 141 9.93 6.53 -7.16
CA GLY A 141 11.22 6.64 -7.85
C GLY A 141 12.40 6.46 -6.91
N ILE A 142 12.40 7.17 -5.77
CA ILE A 142 13.44 7.03 -4.74
C ILE A 142 13.47 5.60 -4.19
N ALA A 143 12.31 5.00 -3.90
CA ALA A 143 12.24 3.63 -3.42
C ALA A 143 12.89 2.65 -4.40
N ASN A 144 12.58 2.75 -5.70
CA ASN A 144 13.14 1.89 -6.74
C ASN A 144 14.66 2.07 -6.85
N THR A 145 15.14 3.31 -6.84
CA THR A 145 16.58 3.60 -6.85
C THR A 145 17.30 2.96 -5.66
N MET A 146 16.74 3.10 -4.46
CA MET A 146 17.37 2.59 -3.24
C MET A 146 17.43 1.06 -3.21
N VAL A 147 16.59 0.35 -3.98
CA VAL A 147 16.75 -1.10 -4.20
C VAL A 147 18.07 -1.43 -4.88
N TYR A 148 18.42 -0.71 -5.94
CA TYR A 148 19.67 -0.93 -6.67
C TYR A 148 20.90 -0.53 -5.85
N VAL A 149 20.80 0.59 -5.13
CA VAL A 149 21.86 1.03 -4.22
C VAL A 149 22.07 0.00 -3.12
N GLY A 150 21.00 -0.47 -2.47
CA GLY A 150 21.10 -1.45 -1.39
C GLY A 150 21.73 -2.77 -1.82
N ILE A 151 21.28 -3.34 -2.94
CA ILE A 151 21.81 -4.62 -3.45
C ILE A 151 23.28 -4.52 -3.93
N SER A 152 23.75 -3.31 -4.28
CA SER A 152 25.17 -3.09 -4.61
C SER A 152 26.09 -3.22 -3.39
N PHE A 153 25.58 -2.85 -2.20
CA PHE A 153 26.34 -2.79 -0.95
C PHE A 153 26.16 -4.03 -0.06
N ILE A 154 24.95 -4.59 0.00
CA ILE A 154 24.64 -5.79 0.77
C ILE A 154 24.14 -6.91 -0.14
N ASN A 155 24.36 -8.16 0.27
CA ASN A 155 23.89 -9.31 -0.50
C ASN A 155 22.34 -9.30 -0.59
N PRO A 156 21.76 -9.79 -1.69
CA PRO A 156 20.31 -9.76 -1.90
C PRO A 156 19.49 -10.39 -0.76
N ALA A 157 19.97 -11.48 -0.16
CA ALA A 157 19.28 -12.16 0.93
C ALA A 157 19.11 -11.24 2.16
N LEU A 158 20.17 -10.56 2.58
CA LEU A 158 20.13 -9.60 3.68
C LEU A 158 19.25 -8.39 3.34
N PHE A 159 19.32 -7.90 2.10
CA PHE A 159 18.45 -6.83 1.62
C PHE A 159 16.97 -7.19 1.71
N HIS A 160 16.59 -8.42 1.36
CA HIS A 160 15.22 -8.91 1.50
C HIS A 160 14.78 -9.00 2.97
N VAL A 161 15.65 -9.47 3.87
CA VAL A 161 15.39 -9.50 5.32
C VAL A 161 15.08 -8.10 5.86
N PHE A 162 15.94 -7.12 5.61
CA PHE A 162 15.71 -5.74 6.04
C PHE A 162 14.53 -5.10 5.31
N GLY A 163 14.25 -5.50 4.07
CA GLY A 163 13.09 -5.08 3.30
C GLY A 163 11.75 -5.45 3.96
N ASN A 164 11.69 -6.51 4.77
CA ASN A 164 10.47 -6.91 5.46
C ASN A 164 10.07 -5.97 6.62
N ILE A 165 11.00 -5.12 7.10
CA ILE A 165 10.70 -4.05 8.07
C ILE A 165 9.64 -3.09 7.50
N ARG A 166 9.54 -2.99 6.17
CA ARG A 166 8.46 -2.30 5.45
C ARG A 166 7.08 -2.59 6.02
N ILE A 167 6.80 -3.82 6.45
CA ILE A 167 5.50 -4.21 7.04
C ILE A 167 5.20 -3.34 8.26
N MET A 168 6.18 -3.21 9.17
CA MET A 168 6.09 -2.39 10.37
C MET A 168 6.05 -0.90 10.03
N THR A 169 6.95 -0.45 9.14
CA THR A 169 7.00 0.95 8.71
C THR A 169 5.69 1.41 8.08
N ALA A 170 5.05 0.56 7.27
CA ALA A 170 3.74 0.84 6.71
C ALA A 170 2.65 0.96 7.78
N GLY A 171 2.67 0.13 8.82
CA GLY A 171 1.76 0.25 9.97
C GLY A 171 1.91 1.58 10.71
N VAL A 172 3.15 1.93 11.07
CA VAL A 172 3.51 3.20 11.73
C VAL A 172 3.05 4.40 10.89
N LEU A 173 3.45 4.44 9.62
CA LEU A 173 3.08 5.53 8.73
C LEU A 173 1.57 5.56 8.48
N TYR A 174 0.89 4.41 8.43
CA TYR A 174 -0.57 4.37 8.28
C TYR A 174 -1.24 5.03 9.49
N ARG A 175 -0.82 4.73 10.72
CA ARG A 175 -1.35 5.38 11.93
C ARG A 175 -1.17 6.89 11.90
N PHE A 176 0.03 7.37 11.58
CA PHE A 176 0.34 8.80 11.60
C PHE A 176 -0.29 9.58 10.43
N ILE A 177 -0.21 9.04 9.22
CA ILE A 177 -0.66 9.73 8.00
C ILE A 177 -2.18 9.61 7.82
N MET A 178 -2.76 8.43 8.02
CA MET A 178 -4.23 8.23 7.91
C MET A 178 -4.97 8.61 9.18
N LYS A 179 -4.27 8.91 10.28
CA LYS A 179 -4.83 9.26 11.59
C LYS A 179 -5.84 8.24 12.12
N ARG A 180 -5.66 6.96 11.76
CA ARG A 180 -6.49 5.86 12.25
C ARG A 180 -5.79 5.18 13.43
N PRO A 181 -6.40 5.11 14.62
CA PRO A 181 -5.83 4.38 15.74
C PRO A 181 -5.76 2.88 15.40
N GLN A 182 -4.74 2.22 15.92
CA GLN A 182 -4.57 0.77 15.84
C GLN A 182 -4.46 0.24 17.26
N THR A 183 -5.14 -0.86 17.56
CA THR A 183 -5.10 -1.49 18.88
C THR A 183 -3.78 -2.21 19.12
N ASP A 184 -3.48 -2.50 20.39
CA ASP A 184 -2.25 -3.20 20.78
C ASP A 184 -2.15 -4.61 20.14
N LEU A 185 -3.29 -5.26 19.89
CA LEU A 185 -3.36 -6.54 19.19
C LEU A 185 -3.10 -6.42 17.69
N GLN A 186 -3.55 -5.33 17.06
CA GLN A 186 -3.17 -5.02 15.67
C GLN A 186 -1.68 -4.76 15.55
N TRP A 187 -1.06 -4.09 16.54
CA TRP A 187 0.39 -3.92 16.62
C TRP A 187 1.12 -5.24 16.79
N LEU A 188 0.64 -6.09 17.69
CA LEU A 188 1.20 -7.43 17.89
C LEU A 188 1.14 -8.25 16.61
N ALA A 189 -0.01 -8.23 15.92
CA ALA A 189 -0.15 -8.90 14.64
C ALA A 189 0.82 -8.38 13.57
N LEU A 190 1.05 -7.06 13.49
CA LEU A 190 2.06 -6.50 12.59
C LEU A 190 3.48 -6.95 12.94
N MET A 191 3.83 -7.02 14.23
CA MET A 191 5.13 -7.54 14.69
C MET A 191 5.31 -9.02 14.32
N MET A 192 4.26 -9.83 14.48
CA MET A 192 4.27 -11.23 14.08
C MET A 192 4.40 -11.38 12.55
N LEU A 193 3.68 -10.57 11.77
CA LEU A 193 3.81 -10.55 10.30
C LEU A 193 5.25 -10.22 9.86
N THR A 194 5.86 -9.19 10.44
CA THR A 194 7.26 -8.84 10.15
C THR A 194 8.21 -9.97 10.52
N SER A 195 8.05 -10.56 11.70
CA SER A 195 8.91 -11.65 12.18
C SER A 195 8.80 -12.89 11.30
N GLY A 196 7.58 -13.30 10.93
CA GLY A 196 7.36 -14.41 10.01
C GLY A 196 7.91 -14.13 8.62
N ALA A 197 7.78 -12.90 8.10
CA ALA A 197 8.36 -12.55 6.81
C ALA A 197 9.89 -12.61 6.79
N ILE A 198 10.53 -12.10 7.85
CA ILE A 198 11.98 -12.21 8.04
C ILE A 198 12.40 -13.68 8.12
N LEU A 199 11.72 -14.50 8.92
CA LEU A 199 12.03 -15.93 9.09
C LEU A 199 11.85 -16.74 7.81
N SER A 200 10.91 -16.35 6.94
CA SER A 200 10.69 -16.98 5.63
C SER A 200 11.70 -16.56 4.55
N SER A 201 12.51 -15.54 4.82
CA SER A 201 13.47 -15.04 3.82
C SER A 201 14.58 -16.06 3.58
N PRO A 202 15.09 -16.19 2.35
CA PRO A 202 16.11 -17.20 2.04
C PRO A 202 17.35 -17.03 2.91
N ASN A 203 17.83 -18.13 3.49
CA ASN A 203 19.13 -18.21 4.17
C ASN A 203 20.27 -18.10 3.15
N GLY A 204 20.53 -16.89 2.65
CA GLY A 204 21.80 -16.60 1.99
C GLY A 204 22.89 -16.54 3.06
N LYS A 205 24.11 -17.00 2.76
CA LYS A 205 25.27 -16.69 3.60
C LYS A 205 25.22 -15.20 3.91
N THR A 206 25.03 -14.83 5.18
CA THR A 206 25.04 -13.43 5.66
C THR A 206 26.48 -12.92 5.66
N GLU A 207 27.13 -13.02 4.51
CA GLU A 207 28.38 -12.33 4.24
C GLU A 207 27.97 -10.91 3.89
N VAL A 208 27.91 -10.05 4.92
CA VAL A 208 28.17 -8.63 4.70
C VAL A 208 29.53 -8.58 4.04
N LYS A 209 29.65 -7.98 2.84
CA LYS A 209 30.97 -7.65 2.28
C LYS A 209 31.68 -6.82 3.34
N GLN A 210 32.54 -7.43 4.16
CA GLN A 210 33.08 -6.81 5.37
C GLN A 210 33.84 -5.54 4.97
N GLY A 211 33.30 -4.38 5.39
CA GLY A 211 33.81 -3.04 5.10
C GLY A 211 32.75 -1.97 5.39
N GLU A 212 33.15 -0.70 5.49
CA GLU A 212 32.29 0.50 5.71
C GLU A 212 31.04 0.54 4.80
N ASN A 213 31.12 -0.15 3.66
CA ASN A 213 30.10 -0.30 2.64
C ASN A 213 28.80 -0.98 3.10
N GLY A 214 28.84 -1.89 4.08
CA GLY A 214 27.63 -2.61 4.54
C GLY A 214 26.59 -1.71 5.21
N PHE A 215 27.06 -0.70 5.95
CA PHE A 215 26.18 0.26 6.65
C PHE A 215 25.37 1.12 5.67
N TYR A 216 25.97 1.53 4.56
CA TYR A 216 25.27 2.25 3.50
C TYR A 216 24.14 1.42 2.88
N GLY A 217 24.34 0.10 2.71
CA GLY A 217 23.28 -0.79 2.23
C GLY A 217 22.11 -0.92 3.21
N LEU A 218 22.39 -0.91 4.53
CA LEU A 218 21.35 -0.89 5.56
C LEU A 218 20.56 0.42 5.55
N ILE A 219 21.25 1.57 5.48
CA ILE A 219 20.60 2.88 5.36
C ILE A 219 19.72 2.92 4.11
N ALA A 220 20.23 2.46 2.96
CA ALA A 220 19.45 2.39 1.71
C ALA A 220 18.19 1.52 1.88
N SER A 221 18.29 0.39 2.59
CA SER A 221 17.15 -0.48 2.87
C SER A 221 16.08 0.21 3.73
N VAL A 222 16.48 0.98 4.74
CA VAL A 222 15.57 1.76 5.59
C VAL A 222 14.88 2.86 4.78
N ILE A 223 15.66 3.64 4.01
CA ILE A 223 15.11 4.71 3.16
C ILE A 223 14.11 4.11 2.17
N MET A 224 14.44 2.99 1.52
CA MET A 224 13.57 2.27 0.60
C MET A 224 12.26 1.82 1.26
N CYS A 225 12.32 1.28 2.48
CA CYS A 225 11.13 0.87 3.23
C CYS A 225 10.22 2.06 3.56
N VAL A 226 10.79 3.17 4.02
CA VAL A 226 10.06 4.39 4.37
C VAL A 226 9.43 5.04 3.14
N THR A 227 10.18 5.19 2.05
CA THR A 227 9.68 5.83 0.82
C THR A 227 8.67 4.94 0.09
N SER A 228 8.89 3.62 0.02
CA SER A 228 7.92 2.67 -0.54
C SER A 228 6.60 2.67 0.22
N SER A 229 6.67 2.63 1.56
CA SER A 229 5.48 2.66 2.42
C SER A 229 4.76 4.00 2.32
N SER A 230 5.49 5.11 2.36
CA SER A 230 4.92 6.45 2.20
C SER A 230 4.23 6.60 0.84
N SER A 231 4.87 6.17 -0.25
CA SER A 231 4.30 6.21 -1.60
C SER A 231 2.96 5.46 -1.67
N SER A 232 2.89 4.26 -1.09
CA SER A 232 1.65 3.46 -1.07
C SER A 232 0.51 4.16 -0.32
N ILE A 233 0.80 4.75 0.84
CA ILE A 233 -0.19 5.44 1.68
C ILE A 233 -0.66 6.74 1.01
N TYR A 234 0.26 7.53 0.43
CA TYR A 234 -0.11 8.73 -0.32
C TYR A 234 -0.92 8.41 -1.57
N THR A 235 -0.61 7.31 -2.27
CA THR A 235 -1.39 6.84 -3.41
C THR A 235 -2.81 6.48 -2.98
N GLU A 236 -2.96 5.73 -1.88
CA GLU A 236 -4.28 5.44 -1.28
C GLU A 236 -5.05 6.74 -0.95
N ILE A 237 -4.41 7.72 -0.30
CA ILE A 237 -5.05 9.01 0.01
C ILE A 237 -5.55 9.69 -1.25
N ASN A 238 -4.69 9.81 -2.27
CA ASN A 238 -5.03 10.51 -3.51
C ASN A 238 -6.17 9.80 -4.24
N TYR A 239 -6.13 8.47 -4.32
CA TYR A 239 -7.18 7.68 -4.96
C TYR A 239 -8.52 7.83 -4.27
N LYS A 240 -8.52 7.79 -2.94
CA LYS A 240 -9.73 7.85 -2.15
C LYS A 240 -10.28 9.28 -2.00
N LYS A 241 -9.45 10.32 -2.02
CA LYS A 241 -9.89 11.74 -2.10
C LYS A 241 -10.59 12.04 -3.42
N THR A 242 -10.19 11.36 -4.48
CA THR A 242 -10.77 11.51 -5.83
C THR A 242 -11.58 10.27 -6.22
N GLN A 243 -12.38 9.74 -5.27
CA GLN A 243 -13.07 8.45 -5.43
C GLN A 243 -13.99 8.38 -6.66
N GLN A 244 -14.57 9.51 -7.07
CA GLN A 244 -15.50 9.61 -8.21
C GLN A 244 -14.83 9.36 -9.57
N LEU A 245 -13.52 9.62 -9.68
CA LEU A 245 -12.78 9.43 -10.92
C LEU A 245 -12.62 7.95 -11.26
N SER A 246 -12.49 7.67 -12.56
CA SER A 246 -12.05 6.36 -13.03
C SER A 246 -10.67 6.03 -12.45
N ILE A 247 -10.52 4.80 -11.96
CA ILE A 247 -9.22 4.29 -11.52
C ILE A 247 -8.18 4.32 -12.65
N PHE A 248 -8.60 4.07 -13.89
CA PHE A 248 -7.70 4.10 -15.05
C PHE A 248 -7.22 5.54 -15.31
N PHE A 249 -8.08 6.54 -15.14
CA PHE A 249 -7.67 7.94 -15.26
C PHE A 249 -6.69 8.36 -14.15
N GLN A 250 -6.97 7.99 -12.90
CA GLN A 250 -6.04 8.26 -11.79
C GLN A 250 -4.69 7.58 -12.01
N ASN A 251 -4.69 6.36 -12.54
CA ASN A 251 -3.47 5.64 -12.93
C ASN A 251 -2.72 6.34 -14.07
N ILE A 252 -3.41 6.84 -15.09
CA ILE A 252 -2.79 7.62 -16.17
C ILE A 252 -2.01 8.80 -15.58
N VAL A 253 -2.66 9.59 -14.71
CA VAL A 253 -2.03 10.75 -14.05
C VAL A 253 -0.80 10.33 -13.24
N LEU A 254 -0.93 9.27 -12.43
CA LEU A 254 0.17 8.76 -11.60
C LEU A 254 1.36 8.28 -12.45
N TYR A 255 1.10 7.50 -13.51
CA TYR A 255 2.14 6.95 -14.37
C TYR A 255 2.81 7.99 -15.25
N VAL A 256 2.09 9.02 -15.71
CA VAL A 256 2.70 10.16 -16.43
C VAL A 256 3.76 10.83 -15.55
N TYR A 257 3.42 11.15 -14.29
CA TYR A 257 4.41 11.70 -13.36
C TYR A 257 5.53 10.70 -13.04
N GLY A 258 5.21 9.41 -12.91
CA GLY A 258 6.19 8.34 -12.70
C GLY A 258 7.21 8.23 -13.83
N ILE A 259 6.76 8.29 -15.09
CA ILE A 259 7.62 8.27 -16.27
C ILE A 259 8.56 9.47 -16.26
N ILE A 260 8.06 10.67 -15.97
CA ILE A 260 8.91 11.88 -15.90
C ILE A 260 10.04 11.68 -14.88
N ILE A 261 9.72 11.24 -13.66
CA ILE A 261 10.71 11.00 -12.60
C ILE A 261 11.71 9.91 -13.00
N ASN A 262 11.24 8.79 -13.56
CA ASN A 262 12.11 7.69 -13.97
C ASN A 262 13.00 8.06 -15.17
N CYS A 263 12.51 8.90 -16.10
CA CYS A 263 13.32 9.41 -17.20
C CYS A 263 14.41 10.35 -16.70
N LEU A 264 14.10 11.25 -15.76
CA LEU A 264 15.11 12.11 -15.12
C LEU A 264 16.18 11.27 -14.41
N TRP A 265 15.78 10.21 -13.72
CA TRP A 265 16.70 9.27 -13.09
C TRP A 265 17.59 8.53 -14.10
N LEU A 266 17.02 8.03 -15.20
CA LEU A 266 17.78 7.35 -16.26
C LEU A 266 18.83 8.27 -16.88
N LEU A 267 18.46 9.53 -17.17
CA LEU A 267 19.38 10.53 -17.72
C LEU A 267 20.54 10.84 -16.75
N TYR A 268 20.30 10.76 -15.45
CA TYR A 268 21.33 10.98 -14.44
C TYR A 268 22.24 9.76 -14.24
N SER A 269 21.67 8.54 -14.26
CA SER A 269 22.39 7.32 -13.84
C SER A 269 23.05 6.53 -14.97
N ASP A 270 22.50 6.55 -16.19
CA ASP A 270 22.83 5.57 -17.25
C ASP A 270 22.82 6.21 -18.65
N SER A 271 23.19 7.50 -18.75
CA SER A 271 23.18 8.27 -20.01
C SER A 271 24.00 7.62 -21.13
N ASP A 272 25.17 7.08 -20.78
CA ASP A 272 26.12 6.55 -21.75
C ASP A 272 25.68 5.20 -22.32
N HIS A 273 25.09 4.35 -21.48
CA HIS A 273 24.52 3.08 -21.95
C HIS A 273 23.29 3.30 -22.83
N LEU A 274 22.43 4.28 -22.48
CA LEU A 274 21.26 4.63 -23.28
C LEU A 274 21.65 5.08 -24.69
N MET A 275 22.68 5.92 -24.80
CA MET A 275 23.12 6.50 -26.07
C MET A 275 23.78 5.45 -26.98
N ASN A 276 24.48 4.48 -26.42
CA ASN A 276 25.21 3.46 -27.18
C ASN A 276 24.36 2.24 -27.55
N ASN A 277 23.47 1.79 -26.66
CA ASN A 277 22.77 0.50 -26.80
C ASN A 277 21.25 0.65 -27.05
N GLY A 278 20.70 1.85 -26.88
CA GLY A 278 19.28 2.13 -27.02
C GLY A 278 18.40 1.55 -25.90
N LEU A 279 17.10 1.86 -25.94
CA LEU A 279 16.15 1.44 -24.89
C LEU A 279 15.85 -0.07 -24.90
N PHE A 280 15.86 -0.70 -26.07
CA PHE A 280 15.47 -2.11 -26.22
C PHE A 280 16.66 -3.08 -26.23
N SER A 281 17.80 -2.67 -25.70
CA SER A 281 18.98 -3.53 -25.63
C SER A 281 18.73 -4.79 -24.79
N GLY A 282 18.97 -5.96 -25.39
CA GLY A 282 18.82 -7.24 -24.72
C GLY A 282 17.36 -7.63 -24.39
N PHE A 283 16.40 -7.05 -25.09
CA PHE A 283 14.98 -7.31 -24.89
C PHE A 283 14.56 -8.61 -25.61
N ASP A 284 14.56 -9.72 -24.88
CA ASP A 284 14.16 -11.05 -25.35
C ASP A 284 12.73 -11.43 -24.87
N ALA A 285 12.26 -12.62 -25.24
CA ALA A 285 10.94 -13.12 -24.81
C ALA A 285 10.82 -13.21 -23.28
N SER A 286 11.92 -13.46 -22.57
CA SER A 286 11.93 -13.50 -21.10
C SER A 286 11.75 -12.10 -20.50
N ALA A 287 12.35 -11.07 -21.12
CA ALA A 287 12.15 -9.68 -20.77
C ALA A 287 10.69 -9.25 -20.96
N VAL A 288 10.04 -9.69 -22.05
CA VAL A 288 8.60 -9.45 -22.29
C VAL A 288 7.74 -10.08 -21.19
N HIS A 289 8.05 -11.31 -20.78
CA HIS A 289 7.34 -11.97 -19.68
C HIS A 289 7.46 -11.22 -18.36
N VAL A 290 8.67 -10.75 -18.02
CA VAL A 290 8.92 -9.91 -16.85
C VAL A 290 8.15 -8.60 -16.96
N LEU A 291 8.19 -7.93 -18.11
CA LEU A 291 7.49 -6.68 -18.38
C LEU A 291 5.98 -6.82 -18.11
N ILE A 292 5.34 -7.84 -18.67
CA ILE A 292 3.91 -8.11 -18.51
C ILE A 292 3.58 -8.38 -17.03
N SER A 293 4.37 -9.23 -16.36
CA SER A 293 4.12 -9.58 -14.96
C SER A 293 4.23 -8.37 -14.02
N GLN A 294 5.23 -7.50 -14.24
CA GLN A 294 5.46 -6.28 -13.46
C GLN A 294 4.36 -5.24 -13.70
N ALA A 295 3.95 -5.05 -14.97
CA ALA A 295 2.87 -4.14 -15.31
C ALA A 295 1.54 -4.59 -14.71
N ALA A 296 1.20 -5.88 -14.84
CA ALA A 296 -0.02 -6.47 -14.29
C ALA A 296 -0.08 -6.37 -12.76
N MET A 297 1.04 -6.66 -12.08
CA MET A 297 1.17 -6.47 -10.64
C MET A 297 0.91 -5.01 -10.24
N GLY A 298 1.55 -4.03 -10.89
CA GLY A 298 1.37 -2.61 -10.58
C GLY A 298 -0.07 -2.12 -10.77
N ILE A 299 -0.71 -2.53 -11.88
CA ILE A 299 -2.11 -2.20 -12.14
C ILE A 299 -3.02 -2.84 -11.09
N SER A 300 -2.83 -4.12 -10.76
CA SER A 300 -3.66 -4.80 -9.75
C SER A 300 -3.57 -4.13 -8.37
N LEU A 301 -2.39 -3.64 -8.00
CA LEU A 301 -2.17 -2.95 -6.73
C LEU A 301 -2.95 -1.64 -6.63
N SER A 302 -3.13 -0.93 -7.75
CA SER A 302 -3.93 0.30 -7.77
C SER A 302 -5.39 0.07 -7.32
N PHE A 303 -5.96 -1.11 -7.62
CA PHE A 303 -7.30 -1.48 -7.18
C PHE A 303 -7.36 -1.66 -5.66
N ILE A 304 -6.32 -2.23 -5.03
CA ILE A 304 -6.26 -2.31 -3.57
C ILE A 304 -6.27 -0.90 -2.97
N PHE A 305 -5.45 0.01 -3.47
CA PHE A 305 -5.38 1.38 -2.92
C PHE A 305 -6.68 2.18 -3.13
N LYS A 306 -7.38 1.95 -4.24
CA LYS A 306 -8.64 2.65 -4.53
C LYS A 306 -9.81 2.13 -3.69
N TYR A 307 -9.89 0.82 -3.51
CA TYR A 307 -11.09 0.15 -2.99
C TYR A 307 -10.92 -0.44 -1.59
N LEU A 308 -9.70 -0.79 -1.20
CA LEU A 308 -9.38 -1.43 0.08
C LEU A 308 -8.53 -0.48 0.95
N ASP A 309 -7.63 -1.01 1.78
CA ASP A 309 -6.73 -0.23 2.64
C ASP A 309 -5.27 -0.68 2.42
N ASN A 310 -4.29 0.20 2.65
CA ASN A 310 -2.88 -0.15 2.55
C ASN A 310 -2.47 -1.28 3.49
N ILE A 311 -3.16 -1.46 4.63
CA ILE A 311 -2.90 -2.61 5.51
C ILE A 311 -3.33 -3.92 4.84
N VAL A 312 -4.43 -3.92 4.08
CA VAL A 312 -4.83 -5.11 3.29
C VAL A 312 -3.78 -5.41 2.22
N TYR A 313 -3.18 -4.37 1.61
CA TYR A 313 -2.03 -4.57 0.73
C TYR A 313 -0.85 -5.23 1.43
N VAL A 314 -0.47 -4.76 2.63
CA VAL A 314 0.67 -5.34 3.39
C VAL A 314 0.42 -6.81 3.73
N ILE A 315 -0.81 -7.16 4.12
CA ILE A 315 -1.21 -8.56 4.38
C ILE A 315 -1.18 -9.38 3.08
N ALA A 316 -1.79 -8.89 2.01
CA ALA A 316 -1.80 -9.55 0.70
C ALA A 316 -0.40 -9.77 0.15
N PHE A 317 0.50 -8.79 0.34
CA PHE A 317 1.91 -8.89 -0.02
C PHE A 317 2.61 -10.02 0.74
N THR A 318 2.35 -10.13 2.05
CA THR A 318 2.92 -11.19 2.88
C THR A 318 2.41 -12.56 2.42
N ILE A 319 1.10 -12.72 2.21
CA ILE A 319 0.53 -13.97 1.68
C ILE A 319 1.16 -14.35 0.33
N SER A 320 1.28 -13.37 -0.58
CA SER A 320 1.87 -13.57 -1.91
C SER A 320 3.31 -14.05 -1.85
N MET A 321 4.10 -13.54 -0.90
CA MET A 321 5.48 -13.95 -0.70
C MET A 321 5.58 -15.43 -0.31
N PHE A 322 4.72 -15.93 0.58
CA PHE A 322 4.68 -17.37 0.89
C PHE A 322 4.20 -18.21 -0.28
N LEU A 323 3.18 -17.75 -1.01
CA LEU A 323 2.70 -18.44 -2.21
C LEU A 323 3.79 -18.51 -3.29
N SER A 324 4.56 -17.43 -3.47
CA SER A 324 5.70 -17.43 -4.39
C SER A 324 6.74 -18.46 -3.98
N ALA A 325 7.09 -18.52 -2.69
CA ALA A 325 8.03 -19.51 -2.18
C ALA A 325 7.54 -20.95 -2.41
N ILE A 326 6.25 -21.21 -2.16
CA ILE A 326 5.65 -22.53 -2.41
C ILE A 326 5.70 -22.89 -3.89
N LEU A 327 5.33 -21.97 -4.79
CA LEU A 327 5.43 -22.21 -6.23
C LEU A 327 6.87 -22.37 -6.68
N SER A 328 7.82 -21.64 -6.08
CA SER A 328 9.24 -21.80 -6.36
C SER A 328 9.78 -23.18 -5.99
N VAL A 329 9.23 -23.86 -4.99
CA VAL A 329 9.58 -25.27 -4.70
C VAL A 329 9.26 -26.18 -5.89
N PHE A 330 8.08 -26.04 -6.48
CA PHE A 330 7.67 -26.87 -7.62
C PHE A 330 8.45 -26.57 -8.90
N MET A 331 8.91 -25.32 -9.08
CA MET A 331 9.56 -24.89 -10.32
C MET A 331 11.10 -24.94 -10.27
N PHE A 332 11.68 -24.80 -9.08
CA PHE A 332 13.14 -24.67 -8.89
C PHE A 332 13.71 -25.69 -7.88
N GLU A 333 12.93 -26.72 -7.53
CA GLU A 333 13.33 -27.82 -6.62
C GLU A 333 13.86 -27.34 -5.25
N PHE A 334 13.33 -26.22 -4.75
CA PHE A 334 13.72 -25.68 -3.45
C PHE A 334 13.22 -26.57 -2.30
N GLN A 335 14.01 -26.79 -1.26
CA GLN A 335 13.59 -27.55 -0.08
C GLN A 335 13.04 -26.63 1.01
N PHE A 336 11.87 -26.94 1.54
CA PHE A 336 11.31 -26.21 2.68
C PHE A 336 12.13 -26.50 3.94
N ASP A 337 12.69 -25.46 4.52
CA ASP A 337 13.33 -25.53 5.84
C ASP A 337 12.28 -25.43 6.96
N ILE A 338 12.60 -25.97 8.14
CA ILE A 338 11.78 -25.89 9.36
C ILE A 338 11.43 -24.42 9.67
N GLN A 339 12.37 -23.51 9.42
CA GLN A 339 12.18 -22.06 9.57
C GLN A 339 11.02 -21.54 8.71
N PHE A 340 10.89 -22.01 7.47
CA PHE A 340 9.81 -21.61 6.58
C PHE A 340 8.45 -22.11 7.08
N THR A 341 8.38 -23.36 7.59
CA THR A 341 7.16 -23.90 8.18
C THR A 341 6.74 -23.13 9.43
N CYS A 342 7.68 -22.81 10.33
CA CYS A 342 7.40 -21.97 11.49
C CYS A 342 6.91 -20.58 11.09
N ALA A 343 7.54 -19.97 10.07
CA ALA A 343 7.14 -18.68 9.54
C ALA A 343 5.69 -18.68 9.02
N LEU A 344 5.28 -19.75 8.33
CA LEU A 344 3.91 -19.92 7.85
C LEU A 344 2.90 -19.89 9.00
N PHE A 345 3.14 -20.67 10.07
CA PHE A 345 2.27 -20.68 11.25
C PHE A 345 2.16 -19.31 11.91
N ILE A 346 3.29 -18.61 12.10
CA ILE A 346 3.32 -17.27 12.70
C ILE A 346 2.48 -16.29 11.86
N VAL A 347 2.66 -16.30 10.53
CA VAL A 347 1.94 -15.39 9.63
C VAL A 347 0.45 -15.69 9.58
N THR A 348 0.06 -16.97 9.52
CA THR A 348 -1.36 -17.35 9.57
C THR A 348 -2.01 -16.89 10.88
N ALA A 349 -1.35 -17.12 12.03
CA ALA A 349 -1.84 -16.64 13.32
C ALA A 349 -1.94 -15.11 13.38
N ALA A 350 -0.96 -14.40 12.83
CA ALA A 350 -0.94 -12.94 12.79
C ALA A 350 -2.09 -12.36 11.95
N ILE A 351 -2.36 -12.93 10.78
CA ILE A 351 -3.48 -12.51 9.91
C ILE A 351 -4.81 -12.73 10.63
N TYR A 352 -4.99 -13.90 11.25
CA TYR A 352 -6.19 -14.20 12.03
C TYR A 352 -6.38 -13.19 13.17
N LEU A 353 -5.33 -12.93 13.95
CA LEU A 353 -5.35 -11.98 15.05
C LEU A 353 -5.73 -10.57 14.58
N TYR A 354 -5.12 -10.10 13.50
CA TYR A 354 -5.36 -8.77 12.94
C TYR A 354 -6.82 -8.59 12.51
N TYR A 355 -7.37 -9.55 11.76
CA TYR A 355 -8.74 -9.44 11.25
C TYR A 355 -9.79 -9.67 12.33
N ARG A 356 -9.56 -10.60 13.27
CA ARG A 356 -10.43 -10.78 14.44
C ARG A 356 -10.56 -9.46 15.18
N GLU A 357 -9.42 -8.83 15.49
CA GLU A 357 -9.40 -7.56 16.21
C GLU A 357 -10.06 -6.43 15.43
N LYS A 358 -9.77 -6.31 14.14
CA LYS A 358 -10.41 -5.30 13.26
C LYS A 358 -11.93 -5.46 13.21
N ILE A 359 -12.44 -6.70 13.32
CA ILE A 359 -13.88 -6.97 13.38
C ILE A 359 -14.44 -6.56 14.75
N LEU A 360 -13.78 -6.92 15.85
CA LEU A 360 -14.19 -6.55 17.20
C LEU A 360 -14.25 -5.02 17.38
N ASP A 361 -13.21 -4.30 16.94
CA ASP A 361 -13.18 -2.83 16.92
C ASP A 361 -14.37 -2.23 16.15
N LYS A 362 -14.73 -2.84 15.01
CA LYS A 362 -15.84 -2.36 14.17
C LYS A 362 -17.20 -2.56 14.85
N ILE A 363 -17.34 -3.61 15.66
CA ILE A 363 -18.57 -3.91 16.41
C ILE A 363 -18.61 -3.11 17.73
N GLY A 364 -17.49 -2.47 18.13
CA GLY A 364 -17.39 -1.72 19.38
C GLY A 364 -17.23 -2.61 20.61
N ILE A 365 -16.95 -3.90 20.42
CA ILE A 365 -16.76 -4.86 21.52
C ILE A 365 -15.29 -4.80 21.92
N THR A 366 -15.02 -4.21 23.07
CA THR A 366 -13.68 -4.29 23.68
C THR A 366 -13.53 -5.68 24.28
N ILE A 367 -12.39 -6.35 24.07
CA ILE A 367 -12.16 -7.78 24.40
C ILE A 367 -12.54 -8.19 25.84
N LYS A 368 -12.62 -7.24 26.78
CA LYS A 368 -13.17 -7.50 28.11
C LYS A 368 -14.58 -8.12 28.10
N GLU A 369 -15.34 -7.92 27.02
CA GLU A 369 -16.70 -8.46 26.86
C GLU A 369 -16.76 -9.73 25.99
N ALA A 370 -15.70 -10.04 25.23
CA ALA A 370 -15.69 -11.13 24.24
C ALA A 370 -15.01 -12.42 24.73
N ILE A 371 -14.60 -12.48 26.01
CA ILE A 371 -14.07 -13.68 26.65
C ILE A 371 -15.11 -14.16 27.67
N TRP A 372 -16.14 -14.84 27.18
CA TRP A 372 -16.92 -15.85 27.91
C TRP A 372 -17.44 -16.88 26.91
#